data_AF-A0A947IL69-F1
#
_entry.id   AF-A0A947IL69-F1
#
_cell.length_a   1.000
_cell.length_b   1.000
_cell.length_c   1.000
_cell.angle_alpha   90.00
_cell.angle_beta   90.00
_cell.angle_gamma   90.00
#
_symmetry.space_group_name_H-M   'P 1'
#
loop_
_entity.id
_entity.type
_entity.pdbx_description
1 polymer ?
#
loop_
_entity_poly.entity_id
_entity_poly.type
_entity_poly.pdbx_seq_one_letter_code
_entity_poly.pdbx_strand_id
1 'polypeptide(L)'
;MLNCEIVEPKGAADAAVIWLHGLGASGHDFVPIVPHLGVPDGHGIRFVFPHAPEIPITINGGMVMPGWYDILAMSIEREIDLVQIESSAASVRELIQRELDAGISS
;
A
#
# COMPACT_ATOMS: atom_id res chain seq x y z
N MET A 1 -9.86 5.81 6.02
CA MET A 1 -9.53 5.00 4.84
C MET A 1 -8.50 5.72 3.98
N LEU A 2 -7.47 5.01 3.53
CA LEU A 2 -6.35 5.55 2.74
C LEU A 2 -6.80 5.98 1.34
N ASN A 3 -6.21 7.05 0.81
CA ASN A 3 -6.31 7.37 -0.62
C ASN A 3 -5.56 6.28 -1.41
N CYS A 4 -6.12 5.87 -2.56
CA CYS A 4 -5.54 4.80 -3.38
C CYS A 4 -5.65 5.13 -4.86
N GLU A 5 -4.63 4.77 -5.63
CA GLU A 5 -4.78 4.53 -7.06
C GLU A 5 -5.40 3.15 -7.27
N ILE A 6 -6.37 3.04 -8.18
CA ILE A 6 -7.08 1.80 -8.42
C ILE A 6 -7.05 1.48 -9.91
N VAL A 7 -6.60 0.28 -10.25
CA VAL A 7 -6.70 -0.28 -11.59
C VAL A 7 -7.74 -1.39 -11.58
N GLU A 8 -8.90 -1.10 -12.16
CA GLU A 8 -9.99 -2.07 -12.30
C GLU A 8 -9.69 -3.05 -13.44
N PRO A 9 -10.11 -4.33 -13.31
CA PRO A 9 -10.14 -5.25 -14.44
C PRO A 9 -11.20 -4.81 -15.46
N LYS A 10 -11.14 -5.37 -16.67
CA LYS A 10 -12.14 -5.09 -17.73
C LYS A 10 -13.54 -5.63 -17.38
N GLY A 11 -13.60 -6.69 -16.57
CA GLY A 11 -14.83 -7.37 -16.14
C GLY A 11 -15.11 -7.17 -14.64
N ALA A 12 -15.95 -8.03 -14.08
CA ALA A 12 -16.14 -8.06 -12.63
C ALA A 12 -14.84 -8.47 -11.94
N ALA A 13 -14.51 -7.80 -10.83
CA ALA A 13 -13.36 -8.17 -10.03
C ALA A 13 -13.66 -9.44 -9.22
N ASP A 14 -12.78 -10.44 -9.30
CA ASP A 14 -12.84 -11.70 -8.54
C ASP A 14 -11.62 -11.92 -7.64
N ALA A 15 -10.61 -11.04 -7.76
CA ALA A 15 -9.40 -11.01 -6.95
C ALA A 15 -8.93 -9.57 -6.74
N ALA A 16 -8.16 -9.32 -5.67
CA ALA A 16 -7.53 -8.04 -5.40
C ALA A 16 -6.05 -8.19 -5.04
N VAL A 17 -5.25 -7.23 -5.48
CA VAL A 17 -3.85 -7.04 -5.06
C VAL A 17 -3.73 -5.66 -4.42
N ILE A 18 -3.46 -5.62 -3.12
CA ILE A 18 -3.14 -4.38 -2.41
C ILE A 18 -1.62 -4.27 -2.33
N TRP A 19 -1.04 -3.28 -3.03
CA TRP A 19 0.42 -3.15 -3.17
C TRP A 19 0.92 -1.86 -2.52
N LEU A 20 1.64 -2.01 -1.41
CA LEU A 20 2.21 -0.88 -0.67
C LEU A 20 3.58 -0.48 -1.24
N HIS A 21 3.78 0.82 -1.47
CA HIS A 21 5.06 1.38 -1.90
C HIS A 21 6.06 1.49 -0.73
N GLY A 22 7.33 1.74 -1.05
CA GLY A 22 8.40 1.99 -0.08
C GLY A 22 8.44 3.43 0.45
N LEU A 23 9.36 3.71 1.38
CA LEU A 23 9.53 5.05 1.99
C LEU A 23 9.79 6.14 0.93
N GLY A 24 9.11 7.27 1.06
CA GLY A 24 9.28 8.45 0.18
C GLY A 24 8.67 8.31 -1.22
N ALA A 25 8.11 7.16 -1.54
CA ALA A 25 7.40 6.88 -2.80
C ALA A 25 5.90 7.19 -2.70
N SER A 26 5.16 6.93 -3.78
CA SER A 26 3.71 7.09 -3.87
C SER A 26 3.05 5.86 -4.48
N GLY A 27 1.74 5.66 -4.22
CA GLY A 27 0.95 4.63 -4.90
C GLY A 27 0.97 4.77 -6.43
N HIS A 28 1.16 5.99 -6.94
CA HIS A 28 1.30 6.26 -8.38
C HIS A 28 2.51 5.57 -9.02
N ASP A 29 3.60 5.38 -8.27
CA ASP A 29 4.87 4.88 -8.79
C ASP A 29 4.76 3.43 -9.30
N PHE A 30 3.76 2.69 -8.82
CA PHE A 30 3.56 1.28 -9.16
C PHE A 30 2.45 1.04 -10.17
N VAL A 31 1.54 2.00 -10.42
CA VAL A 31 0.47 1.83 -11.43
C VAL A 31 1.01 1.38 -12.80
N PRO A 32 2.12 1.93 -13.32
CA PRO A 32 2.66 1.53 -14.63
C PRO A 32 3.23 0.11 -14.68
N ILE A 33 3.42 -0.59 -13.55
CA ILE A 33 3.92 -1.97 -13.56
C ILE A 33 2.85 -2.97 -14.00
N VAL A 34 1.56 -2.65 -13.82
CA VAL A 34 0.45 -3.60 -14.02
C VAL A 34 0.50 -4.31 -15.37
N PRO A 35 0.69 -3.62 -16.52
CA PRO A 35 0.78 -4.27 -17.83
C PRO A 35 2.01 -5.20 -18.00
N HIS A 36 3.02 -5.05 -17.13
CA HIS A 36 4.29 -5.79 -17.19
C HIS A 36 4.33 -7.00 -16.23
N LEU A 37 3.29 -7.21 -15.43
CA LEU A 37 3.21 -8.34 -14.48
C LEU A 37 2.98 -9.70 -15.15
N GLY A 38 2.72 -9.73 -16.46
CA GLY A 38 2.46 -10.97 -17.20
C GLY A 38 1.14 -11.64 -16.81
N VAL A 39 0.19 -10.87 -16.25
CA VAL A 39 -1.16 -11.36 -15.97
C VAL A 39 -1.91 -11.63 -17.28
N PRO A 40 -2.68 -12.74 -17.38
CA PRO A 40 -3.44 -13.04 -18.58
C PRO A 40 -4.44 -11.93 -18.93
N ASP A 41 -4.64 -11.71 -20.23
CA ASP A 41 -5.69 -10.80 -20.70
C ASP A 41 -7.07 -11.24 -20.17
N GLY A 42 -7.83 -10.28 -19.67
CA GLY A 42 -9.17 -10.53 -19.12
C GLY A 42 -9.19 -11.06 -17.69
N HIS A 43 -8.07 -10.98 -16.95
CA HIS A 43 -8.06 -11.23 -15.51
C HIS A 43 -9.12 -10.39 -14.77
N GLY A 44 -9.67 -10.93 -13.68
CA GLY A 44 -10.56 -10.23 -12.75
C GLY A 44 -9.83 -9.56 -11.57
N ILE A 45 -8.50 -9.39 -11.66
CA ILE A 45 -7.72 -8.75 -10.58
C ILE A 45 -7.93 -7.22 -10.57
N ARG A 46 -8.39 -6.68 -9.44
CA ARG A 46 -8.28 -5.26 -9.10
C ARG A 46 -6.95 -4.98 -8.41
N PHE A 47 -6.20 -4.01 -8.90
CA PHE A 47 -5.00 -3.54 -8.21
C PHE A 47 -5.32 -2.27 -7.41
N VAL A 48 -4.92 -2.24 -6.15
CA VAL A 48 -5.12 -1.13 -5.21
C VAL A 48 -3.74 -0.69 -4.70
N PHE A 49 -3.36 0.55 -5.00
CA PHE A 49 -2.08 1.12 -4.60
C PHE A 49 -2.33 2.26 -3.59
N PRO A 50 -2.34 1.97 -2.29
CA PRO A 50 -2.58 2.99 -1.27
C PRO A 50 -1.40 3.95 -1.14
N HIS A 51 -1.69 5.20 -0.80
CA HIS A 51 -0.70 6.20 -0.43
C HIS A 51 -0.46 6.19 1.09
N ALA A 52 0.80 6.09 1.49
CA ALA A 52 1.19 6.28 2.88
C ALA A 52 0.90 7.72 3.35
N PRO A 53 0.58 7.96 4.63
CA PRO A 53 0.48 9.30 5.17
C PRO A 53 1.83 10.02 5.13
N GLU A 54 1.80 11.35 5.10
CA GLU A 54 2.99 12.17 5.28
C GLU A 54 3.36 12.26 6.76
N ILE A 55 4.51 11.71 7.13
CA ILE A 55 5.01 11.66 8.50
C ILE A 55 6.47 12.12 8.55
N PRO A 56 6.95 12.69 9.67
CA PRO A 56 8.37 12.94 9.86
C PRO A 56 9.13 11.61 9.97
N ILE A 57 10.27 11.52 9.27
CA ILE A 57 11.15 10.34 9.31
C ILE A 57 12.47 10.66 10.02
N THR A 58 12.72 10.00 11.15
CA THR A 58 13.85 10.25 12.05
C THR A 58 15.20 10.02 11.38
N ILE A 59 15.43 8.89 10.69
CA ILE A 59 16.69 8.66 9.95
C ILE A 59 16.95 9.67 8.83
N ASN A 60 15.91 10.35 8.34
CA ASN A 60 16.01 11.40 7.31
C ASN A 60 16.02 12.80 7.94
N GLY A 61 16.40 12.93 9.21
CA GLY A 61 16.50 14.21 9.91
C GLY A 61 15.16 14.88 10.18
N GLY A 62 14.08 14.10 10.31
CA GLY A 62 12.73 14.60 10.56
C GLY A 62 12.03 15.16 9.32
N MET A 63 12.56 14.90 8.11
CA MET A 63 11.89 15.28 6.86
C MET A 63 10.51 14.63 6.78
N VAL A 64 9.50 15.45 6.46
CA VAL A 64 8.12 14.97 6.23
C VAL A 64 8.04 14.42 4.81
N MET A 65 7.66 13.15 4.70
CA MET A 65 7.47 12.46 3.42
C MET A 65 6.51 11.27 3.59
N PRO A 66 6.02 10.67 2.50
CA PRO A 66 5.20 9.47 2.59
C PRO A 66 5.92 8.33 3.32
N GLY A 67 5.33 7.86 4.42
CA GLY A 67 5.90 6.79 5.25
C GLY A 67 4.82 6.02 5.99
N TRP A 68 4.95 4.70 6.02
CA TRP A 68 4.04 3.82 6.76
C TRP A 68 4.34 3.81 8.26
N TYR A 69 5.58 4.07 8.64
CA TYR A 69 6.04 4.17 10.01
C TYR A 69 7.40 4.86 10.05
N ASP A 70 7.72 5.46 11.20
CA ASP A 70 9.00 6.09 11.43
C ASP A 70 10.11 5.04 11.65
N ILE A 71 11.27 5.31 11.05
CA ILE A 71 12.48 4.53 11.21
C ILE A 71 13.40 5.36 12.10
N LEU A 72 13.66 4.88 13.31
CA LEU A 72 14.32 5.64 14.36
C LEU A 72 15.85 5.55 14.27
N ALA A 73 16.37 4.40 13.82
CA ALA A 73 17.80 4.19 13.65
C ALA A 73 18.12 3.24 12.48
N MET A 74 19.28 3.46 11.84
CA MET A 74 19.90 2.50 10.92
C MET A 74 20.86 1.57 11.68
N SER A 75 20.32 0.77 12.59
CA SER A 75 21.04 -0.29 13.30
C SER A 75 20.68 -1.67 12.75
N ILE A 76 21.54 -2.68 13.02
CA ILE A 76 21.26 -4.08 12.67
C ILE A 76 19.95 -4.54 13.33
N GLU A 77 19.71 -4.11 14.57
CA GLU A 77 18.42 -4.20 15.23
C GLU A 77 17.60 -2.97 14.86
N ARG A 78 16.66 -3.14 13.93
CA ARG A 78 15.85 -2.05 13.38
C ARG A 78 14.97 -1.46 14.48
N GLU A 79 15.26 -0.23 14.91
CA GLU A 79 14.38 0.51 15.82
C GLU A 79 13.29 1.23 15.00
N ILE A 80 12.03 0.86 15.24
CA ILE A 80 10.85 1.30 14.49
C ILE A 80 9.75 1.73 15.46
N ASP A 81 8.89 2.64 15.02
CA ASP A 81 7.69 3.00 15.79
C ASP A 81 6.59 1.94 15.61
N LEU A 82 6.42 1.09 16.62
CA LEU A 82 5.43 0.00 16.62
C LEU A 82 3.99 0.53 16.57
N VAL A 83 3.70 1.70 17.16
CA VAL A 83 2.36 2.28 17.17
C VAL A 83 1.97 2.71 15.74
N GLN A 84 2.92 3.32 15.02
CA GLN A 84 2.70 3.69 13.63
C GLN A 84 2.55 2.46 12.72
N ILE A 85 3.33 1.40 12.96
CA ILE A 85 3.16 0.12 12.25
C ILE A 85 1.77 -0.46 12.47
N GLU A 86 1.30 -0.52 13.71
CA GLU A 86 -0.04 -1.02 14.03
C GLU A 86 -1.14 -0.19 13.37
N SER A 87 -0.99 1.15 13.37
CA SER A 87 -1.90 2.07 12.70
C SER A 87 -1.95 1.86 11.17
N SER A 88 -0.79 1.71 10.54
CA SER A 88 -0.69 1.39 9.11
C SER A 88 -1.29 0.01 8.80
N ALA A 89 -1.02 -0.99 9.64
CA ALA A 89 -1.61 -2.31 9.49
C ALA A 89 -3.15 -2.28 9.64
N ALA A 90 -3.68 -1.50 10.59
CA ALA A 90 -5.13 -1.30 10.72
C ALA A 90 -5.73 -0.66 9.46
N SER A 91 -5.05 0.35 8.91
CA SER A 91 -5.48 1.02 7.67
C SER A 91 -5.48 0.06 6.46
N VAL A 92 -4.50 -0.84 6.36
CA VAL A 92 -4.49 -1.89 5.32
C VAL A 92 -5.60 -2.91 5.55
N ARG A 93 -5.91 -3.28 6.81
CA ARG A 93 -7.04 -4.17 7.11
C ARG A 93 -8.38 -3.55 6.69
N GLU A 94 -8.56 -2.25 6.83
CA GLU A 94 -9.75 -1.56 6.30
C GLU A 94 -9.86 -1.71 4.77
N LEU A 95 -8.74 -1.64 4.05
CA LEU A 95 -8.73 -1.88 2.59
C LEU A 95 -9.07 -3.33 2.26
N ILE A 96 -8.53 -4.29 3.00
CA ILE A 96 -8.88 -5.71 2.83
C ILE A 96 -10.39 -5.91 3.06
N GLN A 97 -10.94 -5.35 4.14
CA GLN A 97 -12.36 -5.47 4.44
C GLN A 97 -13.23 -4.86 3.35
N ARG A 98 -12.84 -3.69 2.81
CA ARG A 98 -13.52 -3.06 1.68
C ARG A 98 -13.58 -4.00 0.46
N GLU A 99 -12.50 -4.70 0.14
CA GLU A 99 -12.46 -5.63 -1.00
C GLU A 99 -13.31 -6.88 -0.74
N LEU A 100 -13.33 -7.40 0.50
CA LEU A 100 -14.23 -8.48 0.91
C LEU A 100 -15.71 -8.06 0.79
N ASP A 101 -16.05 -6.86 1.27
CA ASP A 101 -17.40 -6.29 1.18
C ASP A 101 -17.83 -6.05 -0.27
N ALA A 102 -16.86 -5.83 -1.17
CA ALA A 102 -17.08 -5.72 -2.61
C ALA A 102 -17.25 -7.08 -3.32
N GLY A 103 -17.21 -8.20 -2.58
CA GLY A 103 -17.49 -9.54 -3.07
C GLY A 103 -16.27 -10.39 -3.43
N ILE A 104 -15.05 -9.92 -3.12
CA ILE A 104 -13.83 -10.71 -3.33
C ILE A 104 -13.73 -11.77 -2.21
N SER A 105 -13.52 -13.03 -2.59
CA SER A 105 -13.42 -14.14 -1.64
C SER A 105 -11.97 -14.30 -1.13
N SER A 106 -11.77 -14.67 0.14
CA SER A 106 -10.45 -14.90 0.77
C SER A 106 -10.37 -16.25 1.48
#